data_AF-A0A529NUW6-F1
#
_entry.id   AF-A0A529NUW6-F1
#
_cell.length_a   1.000
_cell.length_b   1.000
_cell.length_c   1.000
_cell.angle_alpha   90.00
_cell.angle_beta   90.00
_cell.angle_gamma   90.00
#
_symmetry.space_group_name_H-M   'P 1'
#
loop_
_entity.id
_entity.type
_entity.pdbx_description
1 polymer ?
#
loop_
_entity_poly.entity_id
_entity_poly.type
_entity_poly.pdbx_seq_one_letter_code
_entity_poly.pdbx_strand_id
1 'polypeptide(L)'
;VVVFKFPPDPSIDYIKRVVGLPGDKIQVKDGQVFINGVGVPRVKTGQIDNPDITEEPQPIDVYRETLPNGVSYDTLDINPNSIGDNTREFDVPPGHYFMMGDNRDNSSDSRFTVGFVPAENLVGRANIVFFSIAGGASPLEIWKWPSLMRAARMFHFVS
;
A
#
# COMPACT_ATOMS: atom_id res chain seq x y z
N VAL A 1 7.03 1.60 -2.27
CA VAL A 1 6.25 2.34 -1.25
C VAL A 1 6.56 3.81 -1.38
N VAL A 2 5.54 4.66 -1.40
CA VAL A 2 5.65 6.09 -1.69
C VAL A 2 4.84 6.88 -0.67
N VAL A 3 5.37 8.04 -0.27
CA VAL A 3 4.64 9.07 0.45
C VAL A 3 4.04 10.03 -0.57
N PHE A 4 2.76 10.36 -0.42
CA PHE A 4 2.06 11.28 -1.31
C PHE A 4 1.03 12.13 -0.55
N LYS A 5 0.73 13.30 -1.10
CA LYS A 5 -0.35 14.17 -0.63
C LYS A 5 -1.71 13.54 -0.96
N PHE A 6 -2.55 13.29 0.04
CA PHE A 6 -3.88 12.72 -0.16
C PHE A 6 -4.69 13.61 -1.13
N PRO A 7 -5.13 13.11 -2.30
CA PRO A 7 -5.70 13.98 -3.33
C PRO A 7 -6.94 14.79 -2.89
N PRO A 8 -7.89 14.24 -2.09
CA PRO A 8 -9.01 15.01 -1.57
C PRO A 8 -8.64 16.08 -0.53
N ASP A 9 -7.53 15.90 0.20
CA ASP A 9 -7.00 16.88 1.16
C ASP A 9 -5.46 16.84 1.18
N PRO A 10 -4.79 17.69 0.36
CA PRO A 10 -3.33 17.69 0.23
C PRO A 10 -2.56 18.10 1.49
N SER A 11 -3.23 18.54 2.56
CA SER A 11 -2.58 18.79 3.84
C SER A 11 -2.15 17.49 4.55
N ILE A 12 -2.73 16.36 4.15
CA ILE A 12 -2.51 15.04 4.77
C ILE A 12 -1.53 14.22 3.92
N ASP A 13 -0.48 13.69 4.55
CA ASP A 13 0.47 12.77 3.93
C ASP A 13 0.02 11.31 4.12
N TYR A 14 -0.10 10.57 3.01
CA TYR A 14 -0.36 9.13 3.02
C TYR A 14 0.90 8.37 2.64
N ILE A 15 1.07 7.18 3.19
CA ILE A 15 2.08 6.20 2.74
C ILE A 15 1.38 4.94 2.26
N LYS A 16 1.57 4.60 0.99
CA LYS A 16 1.01 3.38 0.40
C LYS A 16 1.99 2.79 -0.61
N ARG A 17 1.69 1.60 -1.10
CA ARG A 17 2.43 0.95 -2.18
C ARG A 17 1.80 1.31 -3.52
N VAL A 18 2.64 1.66 -4.48
CA VAL A 18 2.25 1.75 -5.89
C VAL A 18 2.02 0.33 -6.38
N VAL A 19 0.78 0.02 -6.76
CA VAL A 19 0.38 -1.26 -7.33
C VAL A 19 0.11 -1.13 -8.83
N GLY A 20 -0.47 -0.01 -9.27
CA GLY A 20 -0.71 0.27 -10.69
C GLY A 20 0.01 1.52 -11.18
N LEU A 21 0.56 1.43 -12.38
CA LEU A 21 1.24 2.51 -13.11
C LEU A 21 0.30 3.13 -14.16
N PRO A 22 0.65 4.31 -14.72
CA PRO A 22 -0.13 4.90 -15.82
C PRO A 22 -0.40 3.90 -16.95
N GLY A 23 -1.67 3.73 -17.31
CA GLY A 23 -2.12 2.82 -18.36
C GLY A 23 -2.43 1.39 -17.91
N ASP A 24 -2.13 1.02 -16.67
CA ASP A 24 -2.49 -0.30 -16.15
C ASP A 24 -4.00 -0.44 -15.92
N LYS A 25 -4.50 -1.67 -16.07
CA LYS A 25 -5.81 -2.11 -15.61
C LYS A 25 -5.66 -2.87 -14.31
N ILE A 26 -6.24 -2.37 -13.22
CA ILE A 26 -6.15 -2.99 -11.90
C ILE A 26 -7.51 -3.53 -11.48
N GLN A 27 -7.55 -4.74 -10.93
CA GLN A 27 -8.75 -5.31 -10.33
C GLN A 27 -8.36 -6.18 -9.12
N VAL A 28 -9.18 -6.20 -8.08
CA VAL A 28 -9.09 -7.22 -7.03
C VAL A 28 -10.23 -8.22 -7.21
N LYS A 29 -9.90 -9.51 -7.19
CA LYS A 29 -10.87 -10.62 -7.23
C LYS A 29 -10.49 -11.63 -6.14
N ASP A 30 -11.42 -11.95 -5.26
CA ASP A 30 -11.22 -12.86 -4.12
C ASP A 30 -9.94 -12.52 -3.31
N GLY A 31 -9.71 -11.21 -3.09
CA GLY A 31 -8.56 -10.66 -2.37
C GLY A 31 -7.25 -10.67 -3.16
N GLN A 32 -7.20 -11.25 -4.36
CA GLN A 32 -6.02 -11.27 -5.22
C GLN A 32 -6.02 -10.08 -6.18
N VAL A 33 -4.89 -9.38 -6.26
CA VAL A 33 -4.69 -8.30 -7.23
C VAL A 33 -4.43 -8.87 -8.62
N PHE A 34 -5.05 -8.27 -9.63
CA PHE A 34 -4.82 -8.53 -11.05
C PHE A 34 -4.34 -7.23 -11.71
N ILE A 35 -3.27 -7.32 -12.48
CA ILE A 35 -2.68 -6.22 -13.25
C ILE A 35 -2.74 -6.61 -14.72
N ASN A 36 -3.44 -5.83 -15.54
CA ASN A 36 -3.66 -6.11 -16.96
C ASN A 36 -4.22 -7.53 -17.20
N GLY A 37 -5.13 -7.96 -16.32
CA GLY A 37 -5.75 -9.29 -16.35
C GLY A 37 -4.89 -10.42 -15.80
N VAL A 38 -3.61 -10.16 -15.45
CA VAL A 38 -2.69 -11.17 -14.90
C VAL A 38 -2.71 -11.09 -13.38
N GLY A 39 -3.01 -12.21 -12.72
CA GLY A 39 -2.99 -12.29 -11.26
C GLY A 39 -1.58 -12.11 -10.70
N VAL A 40 -1.44 -11.18 -9.76
CA VAL A 40 -0.21 -11.01 -8.95
C VAL A 40 -0.04 -12.28 -8.12
N PRO A 41 1.07 -13.02 -8.27
CA PRO A 41 1.33 -14.19 -7.45
C PRO A 41 1.26 -13.86 -5.96
N ARG A 42 0.51 -14.65 -5.20
CA ARG A 42 0.40 -14.54 -3.75
C ARG A 42 0.58 -15.90 -3.08
N VAL A 43 1.37 -15.96 -2.02
CA VAL A 43 1.61 -17.19 -1.25
C VAL A 43 1.45 -16.90 0.23
N LYS A 44 0.66 -17.70 0.95
CA LYS A 44 0.57 -17.60 2.41
C LYS A 44 1.92 -17.97 3.02
N THR A 45 2.54 -17.06 3.76
CA THR A 45 3.87 -17.25 4.37
C THR A 45 3.82 -17.50 5.86
N GLY A 46 2.69 -17.27 6.51
CA GLY A 46 2.52 -17.50 7.94
C GLY A 46 1.33 -16.75 8.51
N GLN A 47 1.40 -16.48 9.81
CA GLN A 47 0.45 -15.66 10.53
C GLN A 47 1.20 -14.68 11.44
N ILE A 48 0.60 -13.53 11.71
CA ILE A 48 1.06 -12.57 12.71
C ILE A 48 0.02 -12.49 13.82
N ASP A 49 0.48 -12.64 15.06
CA ASP A 49 -0.33 -12.53 16.27
C ASP A 49 0.17 -11.33 17.08
N ASN A 50 -0.12 -10.14 16.56
CA ASN A 50 0.25 -8.88 17.21
C ASN A 50 -0.86 -7.84 17.01
N PRO A 51 -1.76 -7.70 18.00
CA PRO A 51 -2.86 -6.74 17.96
C PRO A 51 -2.42 -5.29 17.76
N ASP A 52 -1.21 -4.90 18.16
CA ASP A 52 -0.68 -3.54 17.94
C ASP A 52 -0.38 -3.26 16.46
N ILE A 53 -0.24 -4.31 15.64
CA ILE A 53 0.05 -4.23 14.20
C ILE A 53 -1.20 -4.51 13.38
N THR A 54 -1.98 -5.52 13.77
CA THR A 54 -3.15 -5.99 13.01
C THR A 54 -4.40 -5.20 13.34
N GLU A 55 -4.48 -4.61 14.54
CA GLU A 55 -5.70 -4.09 15.16
C GLU A 55 -6.77 -5.18 15.40
N GLU A 56 -6.34 -6.45 15.39
CA GLU A 56 -7.21 -7.62 15.48
C GLU A 56 -6.84 -8.47 16.70
N PRO A 57 -7.83 -9.07 17.40
CA PRO A 57 -7.59 -9.88 18.59
C PRO A 57 -7.19 -11.33 18.26
N GLN A 58 -7.11 -11.70 16.98
CA GLN A 58 -6.80 -13.05 16.51
C GLN A 58 -5.57 -13.01 15.58
N PRO A 59 -4.84 -14.13 15.43
CA PRO A 59 -3.76 -14.25 14.45
C PRO A 59 -4.27 -14.00 13.03
N ILE A 60 -3.57 -13.13 12.30
CA ILE A 60 -3.92 -12.74 10.92
C ILE A 60 -2.98 -13.40 9.93
N ASP A 61 -3.54 -13.87 8.81
CA ASP A 61 -2.77 -14.47 7.73
C ASP A 61 -1.86 -13.45 7.04
N VAL A 62 -0.62 -13.85 6.80
CA VAL A 62 0.36 -13.08 6.05
C VAL A 62 0.53 -13.72 4.69
N TYR A 63 0.34 -12.93 3.64
CA TYR A 63 0.58 -13.33 2.26
C TYR A 63 1.77 -12.57 1.70
N ARG A 64 2.66 -13.26 0.99
CA ARG A 64 3.69 -12.64 0.18
C ARG A 64 3.21 -12.50 -1.25
N GLU A 65 3.17 -11.26 -1.73
CA GLU A 65 2.89 -10.94 -3.12
C GLU A 65 4.16 -10.60 -3.89
N THR A 66 4.18 -10.89 -5.19
CA THR A 66 5.28 -10.55 -6.08
C THR A 66 4.77 -9.79 -7.30
N LEU A 67 5.09 -8.51 -7.40
CA LEU A 67 4.68 -7.68 -8.54
C LEU A 67 5.42 -8.09 -9.83
N PRO A 68 4.89 -7.70 -11.02
CA PRO A 68 5.51 -8.03 -12.30
C PRO A 68 6.98 -7.58 -12.44
N ASN A 69 7.40 -6.55 -11.70
CA ASN A 69 8.79 -6.08 -11.66
C ASN A 69 9.71 -6.90 -10.73
N GLY A 70 9.22 -8.01 -10.15
CA GLY A 70 9.96 -8.89 -9.25
C GLY A 70 10.02 -8.42 -7.79
N VAL A 71 9.45 -7.26 -7.45
CA VAL A 71 9.40 -6.79 -6.07
C VAL A 71 8.39 -7.63 -5.28
N SER A 72 8.87 -8.25 -4.20
CA SER A 72 8.04 -8.99 -3.26
C SER A 72 7.85 -8.24 -1.94
N TYR A 73 6.68 -8.40 -1.32
CA TYR A 73 6.35 -7.83 -0.02
C TYR A 73 5.24 -8.62 0.66
N ASP A 74 5.14 -8.45 1.97
CA ASP A 74 4.11 -9.09 2.77
C ASP A 74 2.87 -8.20 2.84
N THR A 75 1.70 -8.82 2.91
CA THR A 75 0.40 -8.19 3.05
C THR A 75 -0.44 -8.93 4.08
N LEU A 76 -1.31 -8.19 4.78
CA LEU A 76 -2.33 -8.76 5.66
C LEU A 76 -3.67 -8.76 4.96
N ASP A 77 -4.36 -9.89 5.06
CA ASP A 77 -5.72 -10.13 4.59
C ASP A 77 -6.45 -10.76 5.78
N ILE A 78 -7.33 -9.96 6.41
CA ILE A 78 -7.88 -10.21 7.75
C ILE A 78 -9.16 -11.02 7.62
N ASN A 79 -10.07 -10.57 6.76
CA ASN A 79 -11.41 -11.12 6.64
C ASN A 79 -11.63 -11.65 5.23
N PRO A 80 -11.96 -12.94 5.06
CA PRO A 80 -12.34 -13.43 3.75
C PRO A 80 -13.62 -12.72 3.27
N ASN A 81 -13.58 -12.19 2.05
CA ASN A 81 -14.67 -11.44 1.40
C ASN A 81 -14.93 -10.06 2.01
N SER A 82 -13.87 -9.33 2.35
CA SER A 82 -13.98 -7.93 2.71
C SER A 82 -14.49 -7.08 1.55
N ILE A 83 -14.93 -5.85 1.83
CA ILE A 83 -15.39 -4.90 0.79
C ILE A 83 -14.30 -4.60 -0.26
N GLY A 84 -13.04 -4.82 0.05
CA GLY A 84 -11.90 -4.61 -0.84
C GLY A 84 -11.49 -5.82 -1.67
N ASP A 85 -12.09 -6.99 -1.44
CA ASP A 85 -11.66 -8.26 -2.05
C ASP A 85 -12.21 -8.47 -3.46
N ASN A 86 -13.29 -7.79 -3.79
CA ASN A 86 -13.90 -7.85 -5.11
C ASN A 86 -14.23 -6.44 -5.58
N THR A 87 -13.49 -5.98 -6.58
CA THR A 87 -13.63 -4.62 -7.11
C THR A 87 -14.05 -4.64 -8.58
N ARG A 88 -14.58 -3.49 -9.03
CA ARG A 88 -14.56 -3.17 -10.46
C ARG A 88 -13.11 -3.15 -11.00
N GLU A 89 -12.98 -3.19 -12.31
CA GLU A 89 -11.71 -2.84 -12.97
C GLU A 89 -11.48 -1.32 -12.89
N PHE A 90 -10.21 -0.94 -12.68
CA PHE A 90 -9.73 0.42 -12.63
C PHE A 90 -8.71 0.65 -13.76
N ASP A 91 -9.07 1.51 -14.71
CA ASP A 91 -8.14 2.01 -15.72
C ASP A 91 -7.33 3.16 -15.15
N VAL A 92 -6.03 2.95 -14.90
CA VAL A 92 -5.16 3.97 -14.33
C VAL A 92 -4.88 5.05 -15.39
N PRO A 93 -5.29 6.32 -15.17
CA PRO A 93 -5.10 7.37 -16.17
C PRO A 93 -3.62 7.68 -16.41
N PRO A 94 -3.27 8.26 -17.58
CA PRO A 94 -1.94 8.83 -17.79
C PRO A 94 -1.52 9.77 -16.66
N GLY A 95 -0.27 9.66 -16.21
CA GLY A 95 0.28 10.50 -15.14
C GLY A 95 -0.28 10.20 -13.73
N HIS A 96 -1.08 9.14 -13.56
CA HIS A 96 -1.64 8.74 -12.28
C HIS A 96 -1.16 7.36 -11.84
N TYR A 97 -1.36 7.06 -10.56
CA TYR A 97 -0.94 5.82 -9.93
C TYR A 97 -2.08 5.22 -9.10
N PHE A 98 -2.13 3.89 -9.05
CA PHE A 98 -3.02 3.16 -8.17
C PHE A 98 -2.27 2.70 -6.92
N MET A 99 -2.73 3.15 -5.77
CA MET A 99 -2.10 2.95 -4.47
C MET A 99 -2.89 1.96 -3.63
N MET A 100 -2.21 1.01 -2.99
CA MET A 100 -2.82 0.10 -2.00
C MET A 100 -2.00 0.03 -0.72
N GLY A 101 -2.68 -0.19 0.40
CA GLY A 101 -2.02 -0.53 1.66
C GLY A 101 -1.59 -2.00 1.70
N ASP A 102 -0.52 -2.27 2.45
CA ASP A 102 -0.06 -3.64 2.69
C ASP A 102 -0.96 -4.35 3.74
N ASN A 103 -1.62 -3.61 4.66
CA ASN A 103 -2.75 -4.13 5.45
C ASN A 103 -4.05 -3.92 4.65
N ARG A 104 -4.54 -4.97 3.97
CA ARG A 104 -5.53 -4.84 2.88
C ARG A 104 -6.91 -4.46 3.36
N ASP A 105 -7.36 -4.99 4.49
CA ASP A 105 -8.70 -4.70 4.98
C ASP A 105 -8.77 -3.41 5.79
N ASN A 106 -7.65 -3.01 6.41
CA ASN A 106 -7.55 -1.80 7.22
C ASN A 106 -6.87 -0.63 6.46
N SER A 107 -7.08 -0.54 5.14
CA SER A 107 -6.50 0.52 4.33
C SER A 107 -7.53 1.27 3.50
N SER A 108 -7.73 2.55 3.84
CA SER A 108 -8.34 3.53 2.95
C SER A 108 -7.34 3.90 1.85
N ASP A 109 -7.53 3.34 0.65
CA ASP A 109 -6.63 3.50 -0.50
C ASP A 109 -7.39 3.63 -1.84
N SER A 110 -6.72 3.42 -2.98
CA SER A 110 -7.29 3.68 -4.31
C SER A 110 -8.50 2.82 -4.64
N ARG A 111 -8.71 1.71 -3.92
CA ARG A 111 -9.95 0.91 -4.01
C ARG A 111 -11.18 1.67 -3.52
N PHE A 112 -10.99 2.67 -2.66
CA PHE A 112 -12.05 3.36 -1.93
C PHE A 112 -11.99 4.88 -2.15
N THR A 113 -11.49 5.62 -1.16
CA THR A 113 -11.61 7.07 -1.04
C THR A 113 -10.45 7.83 -1.69
N VAL A 114 -9.28 7.21 -1.83
CA VAL A 114 -8.10 7.88 -2.38
C VAL A 114 -8.24 8.12 -3.88
N GLY A 115 -8.91 7.21 -4.59
CA GLY A 115 -8.93 7.22 -6.05
C GLY A 115 -7.53 7.10 -6.65
N PHE A 116 -7.35 7.57 -7.88
CA PHE A 116 -6.03 7.60 -8.51
C PHE A 116 -5.20 8.77 -7.98
N VAL A 117 -3.90 8.54 -7.77
CA VAL A 117 -2.99 9.57 -7.25
C VAL A 117 -2.20 10.20 -8.41
N PRO A 118 -2.34 11.51 -8.66
CA PRO A 118 -1.53 12.20 -9.67
C PRO A 118 -0.04 12.18 -9.33
N ALA A 119 0.82 12.19 -10.36
CA ALA A 119 2.28 12.21 -10.18
C ALA A 119 2.78 13.39 -9.33
N GLU A 120 2.15 14.55 -9.46
CA GLU A 120 2.48 15.77 -8.69
C GLU A 120 2.19 15.65 -7.20
N ASN A 121 1.32 14.73 -6.79
CA ASN A 121 1.06 14.46 -5.38
C ASN A 121 2.17 13.61 -4.74
N LEU A 122 3.05 12.98 -5.53
CA LEU A 122 4.11 12.13 -5.01
C LEU A 122 5.22 12.98 -4.37
N VAL A 123 5.48 12.75 -3.08
CA VAL A 123 6.50 13.48 -2.32
C VAL A 123 7.85 12.76 -2.38
N GLY A 124 7.84 11.42 -2.28
CA GLY A 124 9.07 10.65 -2.33
C GLY A 124 8.92 9.18 -1.98
N ARG A 125 9.96 8.40 -2.28
CA ARG A 125 10.02 6.97 -1.95
C ARG A 125 10.31 6.79 -0.46
N ALA A 126 9.60 5.86 0.18
CA ALA A 126 9.91 5.39 1.52
C ALA A 126 10.58 4.01 1.45
N ASN A 127 11.72 3.85 2.13
CA ASN A 127 12.41 2.57 2.30
C ASN A 127 12.03 2.00 3.67
N ILE A 128 10.91 1.29 3.73
CA ILE A 128 10.30 0.86 4.99
C ILE A 128 9.87 -0.59 4.90
N VAL A 129 10.15 -1.32 5.97
CA VAL A 129 9.56 -2.64 6.22
C VAL A 129 8.32 -2.39 7.10
N PHE A 130 7.13 -2.38 6.49
CA PHE A 130 5.88 -1.92 7.11
C PHE A 130 5.57 -2.61 8.45
N PHE A 131 5.81 -3.92 8.54
CA PHE A 131 5.54 -4.69 9.75
C PHE A 131 6.73 -4.80 10.72
N SER A 132 7.88 -4.20 10.41
CA SER A 132 9.06 -4.17 11.29
C SER A 132 9.31 -2.83 11.97
N ILE A 133 8.39 -1.85 11.84
CA ILE A 133 8.38 -0.67 12.72
C ILE A 133 7.80 -1.12 14.08
N ALA A 134 8.51 -2.02 14.76
CA ALA A 134 8.26 -2.44 16.12
C ALA A 134 8.86 -1.38 17.06
N GLY A 135 8.01 -0.44 17.45
CA GLY A 135 8.32 0.62 18.42
C GLY A 135 7.12 1.48 18.79
N GLY A 136 5.90 0.98 18.59
CA GLY A 136 4.66 1.66 18.98
C GLY A 136 4.22 2.82 18.08
N ALA A 137 4.80 2.98 16.88
CA ALA A 137 4.33 3.96 15.89
C ALA A 137 3.62 3.24 14.75
N SER A 138 2.29 3.38 14.68
CA SER A 138 1.51 2.92 13.54
C SER A 138 2.07 3.53 12.25
N PRO A 139 2.08 2.80 11.12
CA PRO A 139 2.44 3.36 9.82
C PRO A 139 1.61 4.57 9.40
N LEU A 140 0.48 4.81 10.07
CA LEU A 140 -0.39 5.98 9.90
C LEU A 140 0.10 7.21 10.68
N GLU A 141 0.95 7.06 11.71
CA GLU A 141 1.49 8.15 12.52
C GLU A 141 2.84 8.64 11.99
N ILE A 142 2.88 8.97 10.71
CA ILE A 142 4.11 9.39 10.00
C ILE A 142 4.80 10.60 10.68
N TRP A 143 4.04 11.45 11.38
CA TRP A 143 4.54 12.58 12.17
C TRP A 143 5.21 12.19 13.50
N LYS A 144 5.15 10.92 13.91
CA LYS A 144 5.88 10.39 15.08
C LYS A 144 7.18 9.68 14.71
N TRP A 145 7.42 9.44 13.42
CA TRP A 145 8.64 8.73 13.00
C TRP A 145 9.91 9.54 13.28
N PRO A 146 11.02 8.88 13.71
CA PRO A 146 12.29 9.54 13.99
C PRO A 146 12.76 10.39 12.81
N SER A 147 13.36 11.55 13.10
CA SER A 147 13.87 12.50 12.09
C SER A 147 14.84 11.85 11.07
N LEU A 148 15.56 10.79 11.46
CA LEU A 148 16.45 10.01 10.59
C LEU A 148 15.70 9.31 9.43
N MET A 149 14.45 8.89 9.61
CA MET A 149 13.61 8.34 8.52
C MET A 149 12.96 9.44 7.66
N ARG A 150 12.94 10.69 8.12
CA ARG A 150 12.56 11.87 7.32
C ARG A 150 13.70 12.38 6.46
N ALA A 151 14.95 12.26 6.92
CA ALA A 151 16.12 12.66 6.13
C ALA A 151 16.26 11.84 4.82
N ALA A 152 15.87 10.56 4.82
CA ALA A 152 15.79 9.75 3.61
C ALA A 152 14.72 10.22 2.58
N ARG A 153 13.83 11.15 2.97
CA ARG A 153 12.83 11.81 2.09
C ARG A 153 13.39 13.05 1.39
N MET A 154 14.62 13.44 1.69
CA MET A 154 15.27 14.64 1.17
C MET A 154 16.61 14.24 0.55
N PHE A 155 16.61 13.52 -0.58
CA PHE A 155 17.82 13.38 -1.40
C PHE A 155 17.56 13.81 -2.84
N HIS A 156 17.96 15.06 -3.08
CA HIS A 156 18.54 15.68 -4.28
C HIS A 156 18.23 15.11 -5.67
N PHE A 157 17.52 15.90 -6.47
CA PHE A 157 17.82 16.03 -7.90
C PHE A 157 19.21 16.67 -8.05
N VAL A 158 20.18 15.90 -8.53
CA VAL A 158 21.29 16.44 -9.32
C VAL A 158 21.42 15.58 -10.57
N SER A 159 20.98 16.16 -11.69
CA SER A 159 21.66 16.06 -12.98
C SER A 159 21.38 17.34 -13.75
#